data_AF-N9VKV0-F1
#
_entry.id   AF-N9VKV0-F1
#
_cell.length_a   1.000
_cell.length_b   1.000
_cell.length_c   1.000
_cell.angle_alpha   90.00
_cell.angle_beta   90.00
_cell.angle_gamma   90.00
#
_symmetry.space_group_name_H-M   'P 1'
#
loop_
_entity.id
_entity.type
_entity.pdbx_description
1 polymer ?
#
loop_
_entity_poly.entity_id
_entity_poly.type
_entity_poly.pdbx_seq_one_letter_code
_entity_poly.pdbx_strand_id
1 'polypeptide(L)'
;SDGGVELLVDPAKVRKTLSDSRYSLFQLEKLLTELRAATVTIETSQFDFPIIGGLIDHVIPSPMTRLDPLTGGERNLWRVRLGIALVMLLEHDLSLYYDPAPIARLQHGISQAIARHILTHKHEPAGGWHVDTLIRAVCGENLNSKKIRNERYRLREDAEKLHAVGIAIDAENRIKRLTPAR
;
A
#
# COMPACT_ATOMS: atom_id res chain seq x y z
N SER A 1 15.12 -11.65 21.54
CA SER A 1 14.04 -11.21 20.64
C SER A 1 14.43 -11.66 19.25
N ASP A 2 13.52 -12.30 18.52
CA ASP A 2 13.70 -12.78 17.13
C ASP A 2 13.42 -11.70 16.07
N GLY A 3 13.30 -10.43 16.49
CA GLY A 3 13.17 -9.27 15.60
C GLY A 3 11.75 -8.99 15.11
N GLY A 4 10.78 -9.88 15.36
CA GLY A 4 9.38 -9.64 14.99
C GLY A 4 8.63 -8.76 16.01
N VAL A 5 7.74 -7.91 15.52
CA VAL A 5 6.94 -6.98 16.31
C VAL A 5 5.47 -7.41 16.32
N GLU A 6 4.83 -7.36 17.48
CA GLU A 6 3.39 -7.63 17.62
C GLU A 6 2.59 -6.32 17.72
N LEU A 7 1.52 -6.24 16.95
CA LEU A 7 0.59 -5.11 16.93
C LEU A 7 -0.80 -5.56 17.37
N LEU A 8 -1.45 -4.75 18.20
CA LEU A 8 -2.87 -4.87 18.48
C LEU A 8 -3.67 -4.09 17.42
N VAL A 9 -4.47 -4.78 16.62
CA VAL A 9 -5.15 -4.24 15.45
C VAL A 9 -6.66 -4.40 15.58
N ASP A 10 -7.42 -3.33 15.32
CA ASP A 10 -8.88 -3.42 15.19
C ASP A 10 -9.26 -3.70 13.72
N PRO A 11 -9.73 -4.92 13.39
CA PRO A 11 -10.09 -5.26 12.01
C PRO A 11 -11.21 -4.37 11.45
N ALA A 12 -12.14 -3.91 12.29
CA ALA A 12 -13.21 -3.01 11.83
C ALA A 12 -12.64 -1.63 11.47
N LYS A 13 -11.67 -1.12 12.24
CA LYS A 13 -10.99 0.14 11.93
C LYS A 13 -10.20 0.03 10.63
N VAL A 14 -9.49 -1.09 10.41
CA VAL A 14 -8.75 -1.33 9.15
C VAL A 14 -9.70 -1.33 7.96
N ARG A 15 -10.80 -2.10 8.02
CA ARG A 15 -11.81 -2.14 6.95
C ARG A 15 -12.40 -0.77 6.62
N LYS A 16 -12.73 0.00 7.67
CA LYS A 16 -13.23 1.37 7.53
C LYS A 16 -12.20 2.28 6.86
N THR A 17 -10.93 2.16 7.25
CA THR A 17 -9.83 2.96 6.72
C THR A 17 -9.60 2.68 5.23
N LEU A 18 -9.53 1.42 4.84
CA LEU A 18 -9.21 1.00 3.46
C LEU A 18 -10.29 1.36 2.41
N SER A 19 -11.55 1.45 2.81
CA SER A 19 -12.65 1.41 1.82
C SER A 19 -13.94 2.11 2.24
N ASP A 20 -13.95 2.80 3.38
CA ASP A 20 -15.17 3.25 4.06
C ASP A 20 -16.16 2.08 4.28
N SER A 21 -15.62 0.96 4.80
CA SER A 21 -16.36 -0.26 5.16
C SER A 21 -16.92 -1.08 3.99
N ARG A 22 -16.63 -0.72 2.74
CA ARG A 22 -17.02 -1.49 1.54
C ARG A 22 -16.22 -2.80 1.38
N TYR A 23 -15.04 -2.89 1.99
CA TYR A 23 -14.25 -4.11 2.04
C TYR A 23 -14.94 -5.14 2.92
N SER A 24 -15.19 -6.34 2.40
CA SER A 24 -15.69 -7.44 3.21
C SER A 24 -14.59 -7.98 4.14
N LEU A 25 -14.99 -8.58 5.27
CA LEU A 25 -14.04 -9.24 6.16
C LEU A 25 -13.31 -10.38 5.42
N PHE A 26 -14.03 -11.16 4.62
CA PHE A 26 -13.48 -12.23 3.80
C PHE A 26 -12.36 -11.76 2.86
N GLN A 27 -12.53 -10.62 2.18
CA GLN A 27 -11.47 -10.08 1.32
C GLN A 27 -10.26 -9.61 2.16
N LEU A 28 -10.47 -9.06 3.35
CA LEU A 28 -9.37 -8.69 4.24
C LEU A 28 -8.58 -9.92 4.71
N GLU A 29 -9.27 -11.01 5.06
CA GLU A 29 -8.63 -12.28 5.44
C GLU A 29 -7.87 -12.92 4.27
N LYS A 30 -8.39 -12.77 3.04
CA LYS A 30 -7.67 -13.18 1.83
C LYS A 30 -6.36 -12.40 1.67
N LEU A 31 -6.40 -11.07 1.81
CA LEU A 31 -5.17 -10.25 1.78
C LEU A 31 -4.18 -10.66 2.87
N LEU A 32 -4.64 -10.94 4.10
CA LEU A 32 -3.76 -11.42 5.16
C LEU A 32 -3.11 -12.76 4.82
N THR A 33 -3.86 -13.66 4.20
CA THR A 33 -3.33 -14.95 3.74
C THR A 33 -2.25 -14.76 2.68
N GLU A 34 -2.49 -13.87 1.72
CA GLU A 34 -1.50 -13.53 0.68
C GLU A 34 -0.25 -12.88 1.30
N LEU A 35 -0.41 -11.95 2.25
CA LEU A 35 0.70 -11.29 2.95
C LEU A 35 1.50 -12.26 3.85
N ARG A 36 0.86 -13.28 4.41
CA ARG A 36 1.55 -14.35 5.15
C ARG A 36 2.35 -15.28 4.24
N ALA A 37 1.84 -15.55 3.04
CA ALA A 37 2.52 -16.39 2.05
C ALA A 37 3.66 -15.65 1.33
N ALA A 38 3.63 -14.32 1.31
CA ALA A 38 4.63 -13.50 0.66
C ALA A 38 5.99 -13.62 1.38
N THR A 39 7.00 -14.05 0.63
CA THR A 39 8.41 -13.99 1.03
C THR A 39 9.10 -12.91 0.23
N VAL A 40 9.85 -12.05 0.90
CA VAL A 40 10.64 -10.99 0.28
C VAL A 40 12.11 -11.19 0.60
N THR A 41 12.95 -10.87 -0.38
CA THR A 41 14.40 -10.75 -0.21
C THR A 41 14.75 -9.28 -0.29
N ILE A 42 15.45 -8.78 0.72
CA ILE A 42 15.90 -7.40 0.79
C ILE A 42 17.41 -7.39 0.61
N GLU A 43 17.86 -6.76 -0.47
CA GLU A 43 19.27 -6.54 -0.79
C GLU A 43 19.53 -5.04 -0.77
N THR A 44 20.36 -4.60 0.17
CA THR A 44 20.76 -3.20 0.29
C THR A 44 22.16 -3.13 0.87
N SER A 45 22.92 -2.10 0.51
CA SER A 45 24.25 -1.84 1.07
C SER A 45 24.22 -1.47 2.56
N GLN A 46 23.04 -1.21 3.12
CA GLN A 46 22.86 -0.94 4.56
C GLN A 46 22.94 -2.20 5.42
N PHE A 47 22.81 -3.40 4.84
CA PHE A 47 22.90 -4.66 5.55
C PHE A 47 24.14 -5.44 5.09
N ASP A 48 24.84 -6.06 6.05
CA ASP A 48 26.00 -6.90 5.76
C ASP A 48 25.64 -8.14 4.94
N PHE A 49 24.38 -8.59 5.02
CA PHE A 49 23.85 -9.77 4.34
C PHE A 49 22.41 -9.53 3.86
N PRO A 50 21.98 -10.16 2.75
CA PRO A 50 20.57 -10.13 2.33
C PRO A 50 19.64 -10.70 3.41
N ILE A 51 18.49 -10.07 3.60
CA ILE A 51 17.45 -10.54 4.52
C ILE A 51 16.37 -11.23 3.70
N ILE A 52 16.07 -12.49 4.05
CA ILE A 52 14.96 -13.25 3.45
C ILE A 52 13.93 -13.53 4.53
N GLY A 53 12.69 -13.13 4.32
CA GLY A 53 11.62 -13.35 5.31
C GLY A 53 10.23 -12.99 4.83
N GLY A 54 9.24 -13.31 5.65
CA GLY A 54 7.83 -12.97 5.41
C GLY A 54 7.47 -11.55 5.84
N LEU A 55 6.35 -11.05 5.31
CA LEU A 55 5.80 -9.74 5.70
C LEU A 55 4.98 -9.84 6.99
N ILE A 56 4.02 -10.76 7.02
CA ILE A 56 3.21 -11.07 8.21
C ILE A 56 3.54 -12.51 8.62
N ASP A 57 3.89 -12.72 9.88
CA ASP A 57 4.13 -14.06 10.41
C ASP A 57 2.79 -14.74 10.73
N HIS A 58 1.98 -14.11 11.58
CA HIS A 58 0.66 -14.62 11.93
C HIS A 58 -0.33 -13.52 12.34
N VAL A 59 -1.60 -13.88 12.30
CA VAL A 59 -2.72 -13.09 12.83
C VAL A 59 -3.59 -14.03 13.66
N ILE A 60 -3.82 -13.67 14.91
CA ILE A 60 -4.65 -14.43 15.83
C ILE A 60 -5.59 -13.53 16.63
N PRO A 61 -6.73 -14.05 17.13
CA PRO A 61 -7.58 -13.30 18.03
C PRO A 61 -6.82 -12.88 19.29
N SER A 62 -6.96 -11.62 19.66
CA SER A 62 -6.54 -11.09 20.95
C SER A 62 -7.66 -11.31 21.98
N PRO A 63 -7.33 -11.53 23.27
CA PRO A 63 -8.34 -11.53 24.33
C PRO A 63 -8.99 -10.15 24.54
N MET A 64 -8.44 -9.09 23.96
CA MET A 64 -9.03 -7.75 24.04
C MET A 64 -10.18 -7.61 23.05
N THR A 65 -11.33 -7.13 23.53
CA THR A 65 -12.55 -6.98 22.72
C THR A 65 -12.95 -5.52 22.47
N ARG A 66 -13.82 -5.34 21.49
CA ARG A 66 -14.53 -4.08 21.17
C ARG A 66 -15.96 -4.38 20.76
N LEU A 67 -16.86 -3.41 20.96
CA LEU A 67 -18.25 -3.49 20.53
C LEU A 67 -18.37 -3.58 19.01
N ASP A 68 -18.92 -4.69 18.50
CA ASP A 68 -19.23 -4.90 17.09
C ASP A 68 -20.27 -3.87 16.61
N PRO A 69 -19.90 -2.98 15.66
CA PRO A 69 -20.81 -1.96 15.16
C PRO A 69 -21.99 -2.52 14.34
N LEU A 70 -21.94 -3.79 13.91
CA LEU A 70 -22.99 -4.43 13.12
C LEU A 70 -24.00 -5.18 14.00
N THR A 71 -23.53 -5.89 15.02
CA THR A 71 -24.35 -6.79 15.84
C THR A 71 -24.63 -6.25 17.24
N GLY A 72 -23.85 -5.27 17.71
CA GLY A 72 -23.89 -4.80 19.10
C GLY A 72 -23.28 -5.76 20.11
N GLY A 73 -22.73 -6.90 19.67
CA GLY A 73 -22.00 -7.86 20.50
C GLY A 73 -20.54 -7.46 20.69
N GLU A 74 -19.73 -8.37 21.24
CA GLU A 74 -18.28 -8.20 21.32
C GLU A 74 -17.57 -8.89 20.16
N ARG A 75 -16.52 -8.25 19.64
CA ARG A 75 -15.55 -8.86 18.72
C ARG A 75 -14.15 -8.79 19.30
N ASN A 76 -13.35 -9.81 19.02
CA ASN A 76 -11.93 -9.78 19.33
C ASN A 76 -11.18 -8.80 18.43
N LEU A 77 -10.22 -8.08 19.01
CA LEU A 77 -9.16 -7.45 18.25
C LEU A 77 -8.21 -8.53 17.71
N TRP A 78 -7.32 -8.15 16.80
CA TRP A 78 -6.27 -9.02 16.29
C TRP A 78 -4.95 -8.72 16.96
N ARG A 79 -4.20 -9.77 17.27
CA ARG A 79 -2.76 -9.71 17.47
C ARG A 79 -2.11 -10.10 16.15
N VAL A 80 -1.48 -9.12 15.50
CA VAL A 80 -0.80 -9.27 14.22
C VAL A 80 0.70 -9.23 14.46
N ARG A 81 1.42 -10.29 14.09
CA ARG A 81 2.88 -10.34 14.17
C ARG A 81 3.50 -10.01 12.82
N LEU A 82 4.33 -8.97 12.79
CA LEU A 82 5.10 -8.60 11.61
C LEU A 82 6.36 -9.48 11.53
N GLY A 83 6.65 -9.97 10.32
CA GLY A 83 7.88 -10.71 10.06
C GLY A 83 9.10 -9.79 10.04
N ILE A 84 10.28 -10.35 10.29
CA ILE A 84 11.54 -9.59 10.38
C ILE A 84 11.80 -8.74 9.13
N ALA A 85 11.49 -9.24 7.93
CA ALA A 85 11.73 -8.50 6.69
C ALA A 85 10.89 -7.21 6.62
N LEU A 86 9.62 -7.25 7.03
CA LEU A 86 8.78 -6.05 7.08
C LEU A 86 9.23 -5.08 8.18
N VAL A 87 9.62 -5.59 9.35
CA VAL A 87 10.15 -4.73 10.43
C VAL A 87 11.39 -3.99 9.96
N MET A 88 12.34 -4.69 9.35
CA MET A 88 13.58 -4.09 8.82
C MET A 88 13.29 -3.04 7.73
N LEU A 89 12.32 -3.30 6.84
CA LEU A 89 11.89 -2.28 5.86
C LEU A 89 11.32 -1.04 6.55
N LEU A 90 10.46 -1.20 7.56
CA LEU A 90 9.86 -0.07 8.28
C LEU A 90 10.91 0.75 9.06
N GLU A 91 11.92 0.10 9.62
CA GLU A 91 12.97 0.76 10.40
C GLU A 91 13.98 1.50 9.52
N HIS A 92 14.33 0.96 8.35
CA HIS A 92 15.47 1.45 7.56
C HIS A 92 15.12 2.10 6.22
N ASP A 93 13.95 1.80 5.64
CA ASP A 93 13.64 2.17 4.25
C ASP A 93 12.30 2.90 4.10
N LEU A 94 11.25 2.42 4.76
CA LEU A 94 9.88 2.88 4.61
C LEU A 94 9.50 3.93 5.66
N SER A 95 10.10 5.13 5.55
CA SER A 95 9.53 6.31 6.22
C SER A 95 8.30 6.80 5.47
N LEU A 96 7.10 6.50 5.99
CA LEU A 96 5.84 7.00 5.44
C LEU A 96 5.62 8.45 5.91
N TYR A 97 6.02 9.43 5.09
CA TYR A 97 5.78 10.85 5.34
C TYR A 97 4.36 11.32 4.95
N TYR A 98 3.48 10.37 4.60
CA TYR A 98 2.10 10.62 4.22
C TYR A 98 1.15 9.66 4.94
N ASP A 99 -0.11 10.08 5.12
CA ASP A 99 -1.18 9.18 5.55
C ASP A 99 -1.45 8.15 4.43
N PRO A 100 -1.29 6.83 4.66
CA PRO A 100 -1.52 5.82 3.63
C PRO A 100 -3.01 5.62 3.31
N ALA A 101 -3.94 6.06 4.15
CA ALA A 101 -5.36 5.78 3.99
C ALA A 101 -5.98 6.34 2.69
N PRO A 102 -5.72 7.60 2.29
CA PRO A 102 -6.20 8.14 1.02
C PRO A 102 -5.70 7.36 -0.20
N ILE A 103 -4.44 6.92 -0.20
CA ILE A 103 -3.88 6.09 -1.28
C ILE A 103 -4.56 4.73 -1.30
N ALA A 104 -4.70 4.08 -0.15
CA ALA A 104 -5.32 2.75 -0.06
C ALA A 104 -6.78 2.72 -0.57
N ARG A 105 -7.47 3.87 -0.57
CA ARG A 105 -8.84 4.04 -1.06
C ARG A 105 -8.94 4.21 -2.58
N LEU A 106 -7.82 4.38 -3.30
CA LEU A 106 -7.83 4.37 -4.76
C LEU A 106 -8.32 3.00 -5.24
N GLN A 107 -9.15 3.01 -6.28
CA GLN A 107 -9.88 1.82 -6.72
C GLN A 107 -8.96 0.78 -7.34
N HIS A 108 -7.91 1.24 -8.03
CA HIS A 108 -7.05 0.37 -8.81
C HIS A 108 -5.64 0.28 -8.19
N GLY A 109 -5.10 -0.94 -8.12
CA GLY A 109 -3.75 -1.16 -7.59
C GLY A 109 -2.66 -0.37 -8.33
N ILE A 110 -2.84 -0.12 -9.63
CA ILE A 110 -1.94 0.74 -10.41
C ILE A 110 -1.94 2.19 -9.91
N SER A 111 -3.11 2.75 -9.61
CA SER A 111 -3.25 4.10 -9.06
C SER A 111 -2.53 4.20 -7.72
N GLN A 112 -2.68 3.16 -6.88
CA GLN A 112 -1.99 3.09 -5.59
C GLN A 112 -0.47 3.03 -5.77
N ALA A 113 0.03 2.18 -6.66
CA ALA A 113 1.46 2.02 -6.91
C ALA A 113 2.09 3.31 -7.45
N ILE A 114 1.43 3.97 -8.41
CA ILE A 114 1.89 5.25 -8.97
C ILE A 114 1.84 6.36 -7.92
N ALA A 115 0.77 6.42 -7.11
CA ALA A 115 0.68 7.43 -6.05
C ALA A 115 1.82 7.29 -5.04
N ARG A 116 2.14 6.05 -4.61
CA ARG A 116 3.29 5.79 -3.73
C ARG A 116 4.60 6.21 -4.40
N HIS A 117 4.83 5.77 -5.63
CA HIS A 117 6.05 6.11 -6.39
C HIS A 117 6.26 7.63 -6.48
N ILE A 118 5.19 8.36 -6.81
CA ILE A 118 5.26 9.82 -6.92
C ILE A 118 5.49 10.43 -5.56
N LEU A 119 4.72 10.10 -4.52
CA LEU A 119 4.80 10.81 -3.24
C LEU A 119 6.11 10.57 -2.48
N THR A 120 6.79 9.44 -2.72
CA THR A 120 8.11 9.15 -2.13
C THR A 120 9.29 9.63 -2.99
N HIS A 121 9.06 10.05 -4.23
CA HIS A 121 10.16 10.49 -5.10
C HIS A 121 10.75 11.82 -4.64
N LYS A 122 12.06 11.85 -4.41
CA LYS A 122 12.76 13.06 -3.96
C LYS A 122 12.78 14.17 -5.04
N HIS A 123 12.96 13.78 -6.30
CA HIS A 123 13.10 14.71 -7.41
C HIS A 123 11.94 14.56 -8.39
N GLU A 124 11.20 15.65 -8.61
CA GLU A 124 10.18 15.71 -9.67
C GLU A 124 10.86 16.12 -10.99
N PRO A 125 10.67 15.35 -12.08
CA PRO A 125 11.21 15.72 -13.38
C PRO A 125 10.55 16.99 -13.91
N ALA A 126 11.31 17.77 -14.69
CA ALA A 126 10.79 18.98 -15.33
C ALA A 126 9.56 18.66 -16.18
N GLY A 127 8.42 19.27 -15.84
CA GLY A 127 7.14 19.03 -16.50
C GLY A 127 6.40 17.77 -16.06
N GLY A 128 6.85 17.05 -15.03
CA GLY A 128 6.19 15.85 -14.49
C GLY A 128 6.54 14.56 -15.25
N TRP A 129 6.00 13.45 -14.78
CA TRP A 129 6.27 12.11 -15.32
C TRP A 129 5.37 11.76 -16.49
N HIS A 130 5.88 11.01 -17.47
CA HIS A 130 5.03 10.38 -18.47
C HIS A 130 4.25 9.20 -17.85
N VAL A 131 2.94 9.13 -18.10
CA VAL A 131 2.08 8.06 -17.56
C VAL A 131 2.59 6.67 -17.95
N ASP A 132 2.96 6.45 -19.21
CA ASP A 132 3.42 5.14 -19.69
C ASP A 132 4.75 4.72 -19.03
N THR A 133 5.64 5.68 -18.77
CA THR A 133 6.89 5.44 -18.05
C THR A 133 6.63 5.02 -16.61
N LEU A 134 5.69 5.69 -15.93
CA LEU A 134 5.29 5.32 -14.56
C LEU A 134 4.63 3.94 -14.51
N ILE A 135 3.76 3.63 -15.47
CA ILE A 135 3.13 2.30 -15.57
C ILE A 135 4.21 1.22 -15.69
N ARG A 136 5.21 1.41 -16.56
CA ARG A 136 6.32 0.45 -16.71
C ARG A 136 7.17 0.35 -15.45
N ALA A 137 7.42 1.48 -14.78
CA ALA A 137 8.21 1.50 -13.56
C ALA A 137 7.58 0.66 -12.43
N VAL A 138 6.24 0.66 -12.31
CA VAL A 138 5.56 -0.04 -11.21
C VAL A 138 4.98 -1.41 -11.58
N CYS A 139 4.77 -1.70 -12.86
CA CYS A 139 4.25 -3.00 -13.32
C CYS A 139 5.28 -3.86 -14.05
N GLY A 140 6.50 -3.34 -14.26
CA GLY A 140 7.55 -3.98 -15.05
C GLY A 140 7.60 -3.52 -16.50
N GLU A 141 8.78 -3.64 -17.11
CA GLU A 141 9.05 -3.06 -18.43
C GLU A 141 8.36 -3.81 -19.59
N ASN A 142 8.15 -5.13 -19.44
CA ASN A 142 7.67 -6.04 -20.48
C ASN A 142 6.13 -6.04 -20.67
N LEU A 143 5.49 -4.89 -20.56
CA LEU A 143 4.05 -4.75 -20.79
C LEU A 143 3.73 -4.56 -22.28
N ASN A 144 2.73 -5.31 -22.75
CA ASN A 144 2.16 -5.11 -24.09
C ASN A 144 1.24 -3.88 -24.14
N SER A 145 0.99 -3.36 -25.35
CA SER A 145 0.21 -2.14 -25.58
C SER A 145 -1.22 -2.21 -25.04
N LYS A 146 -1.84 -3.40 -25.04
CA LYS A 146 -3.19 -3.60 -24.49
C LYS A 146 -3.20 -3.41 -22.97
N LYS A 147 -2.23 -3.98 -22.25
CA LYS A 147 -2.08 -3.79 -20.81
C LYS A 147 -1.86 -2.32 -20.46
N ILE A 148 -0.95 -1.64 -21.17
CA ILE A 148 -0.69 -0.20 -20.93
C ILE A 148 -1.96 0.64 -21.15
N ARG A 149 -2.74 0.35 -22.20
CA ARG A 149 -4.02 1.03 -22.43
C ARG A 149 -5.01 0.81 -21.28
N ASN A 150 -5.11 -0.42 -20.76
CA ASN A 150 -5.99 -0.74 -19.64
C ASN A 150 -5.55 -0.02 -18.36
N GLU A 151 -4.25 0.00 -18.06
CA GLU A 151 -3.73 0.70 -16.89
C GLU A 151 -3.94 2.22 -16.99
N ARG A 152 -3.76 2.83 -18.17
CA ARG A 152 -4.14 4.23 -18.40
C ARG A 152 -5.62 4.48 -18.15
N TYR A 153 -6.49 3.58 -18.60
CA TYR A 153 -7.93 3.70 -18.37
C TYR A 153 -8.25 3.70 -16.87
N ARG A 154 -7.67 2.76 -16.11
CA ARG A 154 -7.82 2.68 -14.65
C ARG A 154 -7.32 3.93 -13.91
N LEU A 155 -6.19 4.50 -14.35
CA LEU A 155 -5.68 5.75 -13.77
C LEU A 155 -6.64 6.91 -13.98
N ARG A 156 -7.29 6.98 -15.15
CA ARG A 156 -8.29 8.02 -15.42
C ARG A 156 -9.56 7.83 -14.58
N GLU A 157 -9.99 6.60 -14.32
CA GLU A 157 -11.12 6.34 -13.41
C GLU A 157 -10.84 6.82 -11.96
N ASP A 158 -9.59 6.82 -11.53
CA ASP A 158 -9.19 7.33 -10.21
C ASP A 158 -8.73 8.79 -10.25
N ALA A 159 -8.86 9.53 -11.36
CA ALA A 159 -8.27 10.88 -11.52
C ALA A 159 -8.68 11.87 -10.42
N GLU A 160 -9.96 11.90 -10.04
CA GLU A 160 -10.45 12.77 -8.96
C GLU A 160 -9.87 12.38 -7.60
N LYS A 161 -9.74 11.08 -7.31
CA LYS A 161 -9.15 10.60 -6.06
C LYS A 161 -7.63 10.81 -6.02
N LEU A 162 -6.97 10.69 -7.17
CA LEU A 162 -5.56 11.04 -7.34
C LEU A 162 -5.34 12.53 -7.06
N HIS A 163 -6.22 13.38 -7.57
CA HIS A 163 -6.18 14.82 -7.28
C HIS A 163 -6.33 15.09 -5.78
N ALA A 164 -7.26 14.39 -5.10
CA ALA A 164 -7.45 14.51 -3.66
C ALA A 164 -6.22 14.09 -2.82
N VAL A 165 -5.34 13.23 -3.36
CA VAL A 165 -4.05 12.87 -2.73
C VAL A 165 -2.88 13.73 -3.21
N GLY A 166 -3.15 14.82 -3.93
CA GLY A 166 -2.15 15.78 -4.37
C GLY A 166 -1.44 15.39 -5.68
N ILE A 167 -2.08 14.61 -6.54
CA ILE A 167 -1.52 14.15 -7.82
C ILE A 167 -2.48 14.50 -8.96
N ALA A 168 -2.00 15.24 -9.95
CA ALA A 168 -2.80 15.57 -11.14
C ALA A 168 -2.30 14.83 -12.37
N ILE A 169 -3.24 14.40 -13.21
CA ILE A 169 -2.98 13.91 -14.57
C ILE A 169 -3.42 15.02 -15.54
N ASP A 170 -2.51 15.53 -16.34
CA ASP A 170 -2.82 16.57 -17.32
C ASP A 170 -3.31 16.00 -18.67
N ALA A 171 -3.72 16.90 -19.56
CA ALA A 171 -4.29 16.57 -20.86
C ALA A 171 -3.26 15.85 -21.77
N GLU A 172 -1.97 16.12 -21.58
CA GLU A 172 -0.86 15.49 -22.31
C GLU A 172 -0.48 14.10 -21.77
N ASN A 173 -1.25 13.55 -20.82
CA ASN A 173 -0.93 12.31 -20.10
C ASN A 173 0.42 12.39 -19.37
N ARG A 174 0.68 13.52 -18.73
CA ARG A 174 1.72 13.64 -17.72
C ARG A 174 1.09 13.66 -16.33
N ILE A 175 1.84 13.14 -15.37
CA ILE A 175 1.47 13.16 -13.97
C ILE A 175 2.37 14.15 -13.25
N LYS A 176 1.79 15.00 -12.42
CA LYS A 176 2.49 16.02 -11.63
C LYS A 176 2.07 15.96 -10.18
N ARG A 177 2.98 16.34 -9.29
CA ARG A 177 2.63 16.55 -7.89
C ARG A 177 2.07 17.96 -7.71
N LEU A 178 0.94 18.08 -7.02
CA LEU A 178 0.27 19.36 -6.78
C LEU A 178 0.88 20.16 -5.63
N THR A 179 1.59 19.47 -4.73
CA THR A 179 2.29 20.07 -3.59
C THR A 179 3.73 19.54 -3.60
N PRO A 180 4.77 20.38 -3.39
CA PRO A 180 6.14 19.88 -3.30
C PRO A 180 6.29 18.81 -2.20
N ALA A 181 7.29 17.92 -2.34
CA ALA A 181 7.63 16.94 -1.30
C ALA A 181 7.79 17.62 0.06
N ARG A 182 7.20 17.04 1.11
CA ARG A 182 7.57 17.38 2.47
C ARG A 182 8.81 16.60 2.88
#